data_AF-A0A9E4VBW6-F1
#
_entry.id   AF-A0A9E4VBW6-F1
#
_cell.length_a   1.000
_cell.length_b   1.000
_cell.length_c   1.000
_cell.angle_alpha   90.00
_cell.angle_beta   90.00
_cell.angle_gamma   90.00
#
_symmetry.space_group_name_H-M   'P 1'
#
loop_
_entity.id
_entity.type
_entity.pdbx_description
1 polymer ?
#
loop_
_entity_poly.entity_id
_entity_poly.type
_entity_poly.pdbx_seq_one_letter_code
_entity_poly.pdbx_strand_id
1 'polypeptide(L)'
;MAPIVFDEASLEISVAWANRGSAMAENYSIVLTSDGNLVYRWDKPLLAPGSERVEVISLNDFPDLYLLVQGRHELELIIDPDAVVPELDRENNSFSLTREFNFQLPDLRPGPPAAANWPGPVVIGDSGLVYGRFDGGADRGYYLAFGVAFHGDGKAQAWPQQHSIEMNDYQINQWEFYYDLDSALSLGDVQVHAVPIWKVAVGGQPLILGDQRFKLIIDESNAVFESDERNNTLAGVVRLTPSRARAFRDEPDAGGATVHPVYAVPAGALDEQWDINGAIESIVADLQTWLRERTGGRGIVWDEADGSLDITFIRLERSEANLAGFPNSWEPVAEELYRRGLNDPNKVYAVWLPSVREGSDTLICGVQTEYNSVSFSFSFFKRTDGNANICVEQPVTMLHELFHAFGAVAPCAANYVSEDESLRSAHVDDDPNDLMYSGDRFGIPIELDNGHDDYFEHDIPGCVDTADSPYLESLSRR
;
A
#
# COMPACT_ATOMS: atom_id res chain seq x y z
N MET A 1 -24.06 -44.87 1.40
CA MET A 1 -22.78 -44.14 1.30
C MET A 1 -21.96 -44.44 2.54
N ALA A 2 -20.64 -44.34 2.47
CA ALA A 2 -19.84 -44.31 3.69
C ALA A 2 -20.24 -43.05 4.50
N PRO A 3 -20.36 -43.12 5.85
CA PRO A 3 -20.68 -41.97 6.70
C PRO A 3 -19.68 -40.82 6.60
N ILE A 4 -18.47 -41.08 6.10
CA ILE A 4 -17.44 -40.09 5.81
C ILE A 4 -17.07 -40.22 4.33
N VAL A 5 -17.17 -39.13 3.59
CA VAL A 5 -16.70 -39.01 2.19
C VAL A 5 -15.76 -37.82 2.13
N PHE A 6 -14.61 -38.01 1.48
CA PHE A 6 -13.63 -36.94 1.28
C PHE A 6 -13.50 -36.60 -0.19
N ASP A 7 -13.55 -35.31 -0.52
CA ASP A 7 -13.21 -34.78 -1.83
C ASP A 7 -11.85 -34.08 -1.76
N GLU A 8 -10.84 -34.71 -2.35
CA GLU A 8 -9.46 -34.21 -2.41
C GLU A 8 -9.34 -32.92 -3.24
N ALA A 9 -10.25 -32.68 -4.19
CA ALA A 9 -10.19 -31.52 -5.08
C ALA A 9 -10.79 -30.26 -4.44
N SER A 10 -11.87 -30.40 -3.66
CA SER A 10 -12.49 -29.29 -2.92
C SER A 10 -12.00 -29.17 -1.47
N LEU A 11 -11.19 -30.13 -0.99
CA LEU A 11 -10.74 -30.23 0.40
C LEU A 11 -11.91 -30.31 1.40
N GLU A 12 -12.98 -31.00 1.02
CA GLU A 12 -14.20 -31.11 1.82
C GLU A 12 -14.38 -32.51 2.40
N ILE A 13 -14.70 -32.59 3.69
CA ILE A 13 -15.16 -33.81 4.36
C ILE A 13 -16.68 -33.74 4.51
N SER A 14 -17.39 -34.60 3.79
CA SER A 14 -18.82 -34.81 3.98
C SER A 14 -19.06 -35.88 5.04
N VAL A 15 -19.76 -35.51 6.10
CA VAL A 15 -20.16 -36.38 7.21
C VAL A 15 -21.66 -36.60 7.20
N ALA A 16 -22.10 -37.85 7.17
CA ALA A 16 -23.51 -38.22 7.17
C ALA A 16 -23.88 -38.99 8.44
N TRP A 17 -25.00 -38.63 9.06
CA TRP A 17 -25.57 -39.34 10.21
C TRP A 17 -27.09 -39.36 10.16
N ALA A 18 -27.70 -40.30 10.87
CA ALA A 18 -29.15 -40.49 10.84
C ALA A 18 -29.70 -40.91 12.20
N ASN A 19 -30.88 -40.40 12.54
CA ASN A 19 -31.66 -40.89 13.66
C ASN A 19 -32.54 -42.05 13.17
N ARG A 20 -32.14 -43.29 13.48
CA ARG A 20 -32.89 -44.50 13.10
C ARG A 20 -33.96 -44.90 14.13
N GLY A 21 -34.07 -44.16 15.24
CA GLY A 21 -35.05 -44.38 16.29
C GLY A 21 -36.41 -43.76 15.99
N SER A 22 -37.33 -43.91 16.94
CA SER A 22 -38.69 -43.36 16.88
C SER A 22 -38.89 -42.09 17.71
N ALA A 23 -37.82 -41.58 18.35
CA ALA A 23 -37.85 -40.41 19.23
C ALA A 23 -36.90 -39.32 18.73
N MET A 24 -37.16 -38.07 19.10
CA MET A 24 -36.33 -36.92 18.75
C MET A 24 -34.98 -37.01 19.46
N ALA A 25 -33.88 -36.71 18.76
CA ALA A 25 -32.57 -36.48 19.37
C ALA A 25 -32.35 -34.97 19.51
N GLU A 26 -31.99 -34.51 20.70
CA GLU A 26 -31.87 -33.09 21.06
C GLU A 26 -30.55 -32.82 21.78
N ASN A 27 -29.94 -31.65 21.50
CA ASN A 27 -28.77 -31.12 22.19
C ASN A 27 -27.60 -32.11 22.34
N TYR A 28 -27.29 -32.84 21.27
CA TYR A 28 -26.13 -33.74 21.21
C TYR A 28 -25.00 -33.07 20.43
N SER A 29 -23.79 -33.58 20.59
CA SER A 29 -22.64 -33.16 19.80
C SER A 29 -22.17 -34.26 18.87
N ILE A 30 -21.42 -33.88 17.85
CA ILE A 30 -20.70 -34.81 17.00
C ILE A 30 -19.22 -34.42 17.03
N VAL A 31 -18.36 -35.43 17.11
CA VAL A 31 -16.92 -35.28 17.15
C VAL A 31 -16.28 -36.05 16.01
N LEU A 32 -15.35 -35.41 15.31
CA LEU A 32 -14.41 -36.05 14.41
C LEU A 32 -13.04 -36.11 15.11
N THR A 33 -12.39 -37.26 15.10
CA THR A 33 -11.02 -37.45 15.59
C THR A 33 -10.11 -38.00 14.49
N SER A 34 -8.80 -37.75 14.61
CA SER A 34 -7.73 -38.33 13.79
C SER A 34 -6.68 -38.91 14.73
N ASP A 35 -6.41 -40.21 14.62
CA ASP A 35 -5.48 -40.96 15.47
C ASP A 35 -5.74 -40.74 16.99
N GLY A 36 -7.02 -40.60 17.35
CA GLY A 36 -7.47 -40.38 18.72
C GLY A 36 -7.37 -38.92 19.22
N ASN A 37 -6.88 -37.99 18.41
CA ASN A 37 -6.88 -36.55 18.74
C ASN A 37 -8.13 -35.88 18.18
N LEU A 38 -8.72 -34.96 18.95
CA LEU A 38 -9.88 -34.17 18.52
C LEU A 38 -9.50 -33.32 17.31
N VAL A 39 -10.20 -33.53 16.19
CA VAL A 39 -10.09 -32.73 14.97
C VAL A 39 -11.15 -31.64 15.01
N TYR A 40 -12.42 -32.02 15.18
CA TYR A 40 -13.51 -31.05 15.17
C TYR A 40 -14.67 -31.51 16.04
N ARG A 41 -15.37 -30.55 16.67
CA ARG A 41 -16.58 -30.79 17.47
C ARG A 41 -17.63 -29.75 17.13
N TRP A 42 -18.86 -30.20 16.96
CA TRP A 42 -19.97 -29.30 16.71
C TRP A 42 -21.24 -29.77 17.41
N ASP A 43 -22.01 -28.80 17.91
CA ASP A 43 -23.25 -29.04 18.65
C ASP A 43 -24.45 -29.03 17.70
N LYS A 44 -25.33 -30.03 17.84
CA LYS A 44 -26.53 -30.19 17.04
C LYS A 44 -27.78 -30.09 17.91
N PRO A 45 -28.66 -29.10 17.66
CA PRO A 45 -29.80 -28.86 18.54
C PRO A 45 -30.92 -29.87 18.37
N LEU A 46 -31.14 -30.44 17.17
CA LEU A 46 -32.30 -31.28 16.88
C LEU A 46 -32.09 -32.24 15.70
N LEU A 47 -32.54 -33.50 15.84
CA LEU A 47 -32.66 -34.46 14.73
C LEU A 47 -33.90 -35.34 14.86
N ALA A 48 -34.78 -35.25 13.85
CA ALA A 48 -36.07 -35.92 13.84
C ALA A 48 -35.98 -37.44 13.64
N PRO A 49 -36.94 -38.22 14.18
CA PRO A 49 -37.00 -39.67 13.95
C PRO A 49 -37.01 -40.02 12.46
N GLY A 50 -36.21 -41.01 12.06
CA GLY A 50 -36.11 -41.50 10.69
C GLY A 50 -35.43 -40.54 9.71
N SER A 51 -34.89 -39.41 10.18
CA SER A 51 -34.22 -38.43 9.33
C SER A 51 -32.71 -38.67 9.21
N GLU A 52 -32.16 -38.22 8.09
CA GLU A 52 -30.73 -38.24 7.78
C GLU A 52 -30.25 -36.80 7.54
N ARG A 53 -28.98 -36.56 7.87
CA ARG A 53 -28.29 -35.30 7.66
C ARG A 53 -26.93 -35.56 7.05
N VAL A 54 -26.49 -34.60 6.25
CA VAL A 54 -25.14 -34.49 5.73
C VAL A 54 -24.64 -33.12 6.08
N GLU A 55 -23.40 -33.04 6.54
CA GLU A 55 -22.68 -31.81 6.78
C GLU A 55 -21.38 -31.85 6.02
N VAL A 56 -21.05 -30.72 5.40
CA VAL A 56 -19.80 -30.54 4.68
C VAL A 56 -18.90 -29.70 5.56
N ILE A 57 -17.78 -30.27 5.95
CA ILE A 57 -16.71 -29.58 6.65
C ILE A 57 -15.67 -29.23 5.59
N SER A 58 -15.51 -27.95 5.34
CA SER A 58 -14.40 -27.47 4.52
C SER A 58 -13.14 -27.49 5.38
N LEU A 59 -12.10 -28.21 4.95
CA LEU A 59 -10.80 -28.13 5.61
C LEU A 59 -10.21 -26.72 5.50
N ASN A 60 -10.70 -25.91 4.55
CA ASN A 60 -10.30 -24.52 4.40
C ASN A 60 -10.67 -23.65 5.61
N ASP A 61 -11.69 -24.05 6.38
CA ASP A 61 -12.16 -23.29 7.53
C ASP A 61 -11.30 -23.56 8.79
N PHE A 62 -10.41 -24.55 8.74
CA PHE A 62 -9.61 -25.01 9.89
C PHE A 62 -8.19 -25.42 9.46
N PRO A 63 -7.27 -24.46 9.28
CA PRO A 63 -5.93 -24.71 8.76
C PRO A 63 -5.15 -25.77 9.54
N ASP A 64 -5.25 -25.82 10.87
CA ASP A 64 -4.49 -26.82 11.65
C ASP A 64 -4.90 -28.28 11.39
N LEU A 65 -6.06 -28.54 10.76
CA LEU A 65 -6.57 -29.90 10.56
C LEU A 65 -5.84 -30.66 9.45
N TYR A 66 -5.27 -30.00 8.45
CA TYR A 66 -4.58 -30.71 7.35
C TYR A 66 -3.28 -31.37 7.84
N LEU A 67 -2.51 -30.71 8.73
CA LEU A 67 -1.30 -31.27 9.35
C LEU A 67 -1.61 -32.55 10.16
N LEU A 68 -2.84 -32.64 10.68
CA LEU A 68 -3.33 -33.77 11.46
C LEU A 68 -3.84 -34.93 10.61
N VAL A 69 -4.02 -34.72 9.30
CA VAL A 69 -4.55 -35.75 8.39
C VAL A 69 -3.65 -36.03 7.19
N GLN A 70 -2.52 -35.36 7.00
CA GLN A 70 -1.54 -35.69 5.93
C GLN A 70 -0.86 -37.04 6.19
N GLY A 71 -0.98 -37.93 5.22
CA GLY A 71 -0.51 -39.31 5.33
C GLY A 71 -1.66 -40.25 5.72
N ARG A 72 -1.33 -41.38 6.36
CA ARG A 72 -2.31 -42.41 6.69
C ARG A 72 -2.80 -42.23 8.13
N HIS A 73 -4.10 -41.98 8.28
CA HIS A 73 -4.75 -41.73 9.56
C HIS A 73 -5.96 -42.63 9.79
N GLU A 74 -6.26 -42.88 11.05
CA GLU A 74 -7.54 -43.44 11.48
C GLU A 74 -8.48 -42.30 11.87
N LEU A 75 -9.49 -42.05 11.02
CA LEU A 75 -10.56 -41.12 11.33
C LEU A 75 -11.65 -41.82 12.09
N GLU A 76 -12.17 -41.20 13.15
CA GLU A 76 -13.34 -41.68 13.87
C GLU A 76 -14.38 -40.56 14.00
N LEU A 77 -15.59 -40.85 13.57
CA LEU A 77 -16.77 -40.03 13.83
C LEU A 77 -17.50 -40.59 15.04
N ILE A 78 -17.81 -39.75 16.02
CA ILE A 78 -18.52 -40.12 17.25
C ILE A 78 -19.73 -39.21 17.41
N ILE A 79 -20.92 -39.82 17.47
CA ILE A 79 -22.18 -39.13 17.72
C ILE A 79 -22.50 -39.25 19.22
N ASP A 80 -22.90 -38.12 19.81
CA ASP A 80 -23.21 -38.02 21.23
C ASP A 80 -22.10 -38.59 22.15
N PRO A 81 -20.85 -38.10 22.03
CA PRO A 81 -19.72 -38.61 22.81
C PRO A 81 -19.93 -38.48 24.33
N ASP A 82 -20.79 -37.55 24.77
CA ASP A 82 -21.12 -37.30 26.17
C ASP A 82 -22.31 -38.16 26.67
N ALA A 83 -22.90 -38.98 25.80
CA ALA A 83 -24.05 -39.86 26.07
C ALA A 83 -25.26 -39.13 26.68
N VAL A 84 -25.55 -37.91 26.19
CA VAL A 84 -26.65 -37.04 26.64
C VAL A 84 -28.00 -37.57 26.16
N VAL A 85 -28.05 -38.21 24.99
CA VAL A 85 -29.26 -38.76 24.40
C VAL A 85 -29.41 -40.24 24.79
N PRO A 86 -30.55 -40.65 25.39
CA PRO A 86 -30.82 -42.06 25.62
C PRO A 86 -31.12 -42.79 24.31
N GLU A 87 -30.29 -43.76 23.96
CA GLU A 87 -30.38 -44.51 22.70
C GLU A 87 -30.70 -45.99 22.91
N LEU A 88 -31.26 -46.63 21.88
CA LEU A 88 -31.62 -48.06 21.89
C LEU A 88 -30.41 -48.98 21.77
N ASP A 89 -29.38 -48.49 21.10
CA ASP A 89 -28.08 -49.13 20.92
C ASP A 89 -27.04 -48.02 21.07
N ARG A 90 -26.01 -48.24 21.88
CA ARG A 90 -24.92 -47.27 22.12
C ARG A 90 -23.63 -47.69 21.42
N GLU A 91 -23.59 -48.89 20.86
CA GLU A 91 -22.40 -49.44 20.20
C GLU A 91 -22.32 -49.05 18.72
N ASN A 92 -23.33 -48.33 18.20
CA ASN A 92 -23.41 -47.89 16.80
C ASN A 92 -23.27 -46.37 16.60
N ASN A 93 -22.83 -45.66 17.64
CA ASN A 93 -22.65 -44.21 17.62
C ASN A 93 -21.32 -43.76 17.02
N SER A 94 -20.40 -44.70 16.79
CA SER A 94 -19.12 -44.41 16.16
C SER A 94 -18.94 -45.10 14.82
N PHE A 95 -18.17 -44.46 13.97
CA PHE A 95 -17.73 -44.99 12.69
C PHE A 95 -16.27 -44.64 12.47
N SER A 96 -15.43 -45.64 12.23
CA SER A 96 -14.01 -45.45 11.96
C SER A 96 -13.66 -45.80 10.52
N LEU A 97 -12.75 -45.03 9.92
CA LEU A 97 -12.22 -45.25 8.59
C LEU A 97 -10.73 -44.91 8.57
N THR A 98 -9.90 -45.85 8.11
CA THR A 98 -8.52 -45.52 7.75
C THR A 98 -8.50 -44.86 6.38
N ARG A 99 -7.89 -43.68 6.29
CA ARG A 99 -7.73 -42.93 5.04
C ARG A 99 -6.29 -42.48 4.88
N GLU A 100 -5.80 -42.48 3.65
CA GLU A 100 -4.54 -41.86 3.28
C GLU A 100 -4.84 -40.57 2.53
N PHE A 101 -4.29 -39.47 3.01
CA PHE A 101 -4.38 -38.16 2.37
C PHE A 101 -3.00 -37.78 1.83
N ASN A 102 -2.93 -37.47 0.55
CA ASN A 102 -1.69 -37.10 -0.14
C ASN A 102 -1.90 -35.76 -0.83
N PHE A 103 -1.89 -34.67 -0.05
CA PHE A 103 -2.04 -33.33 -0.62
C PHE A 103 -0.76 -32.90 -1.35
N GLN A 104 -0.92 -32.40 -2.57
CA GLN A 104 0.12 -31.70 -3.30
C GLN A 104 -0.08 -30.21 -3.04
N LEU A 105 0.63 -29.67 -2.05
CA LEU A 105 0.48 -28.28 -1.61
C LEU A 105 1.69 -27.44 -2.04
N PRO A 106 1.49 -26.15 -2.36
CA PRO A 106 2.59 -25.19 -2.45
C PRO A 106 3.27 -24.96 -1.09
N ASP A 107 4.40 -24.28 -1.10
CA ASP A 107 5.11 -23.76 0.07
C ASP A 107 5.62 -22.35 -0.31
N LEU A 108 4.85 -21.34 0.06
CA LEU A 108 5.19 -19.94 -0.06
C LEU A 108 6.15 -19.60 1.08
N ARG A 109 7.23 -18.92 0.77
CA ARG A 109 8.10 -18.38 1.81
C ARG A 109 8.83 -17.15 1.34
N PRO A 110 9.24 -16.26 2.26
CA PRO A 110 10.14 -15.17 1.93
C PRO A 110 11.42 -15.70 1.27
N GLY A 111 11.67 -15.27 0.03
CA GLY A 111 12.82 -15.73 -0.75
C GLY A 111 13.25 -14.71 -1.80
N PRO A 112 14.57 -14.52 -2.03
CA PRO A 112 15.03 -13.62 -3.08
C PRO A 112 14.77 -14.22 -4.48
N PRO A 113 14.47 -13.39 -5.50
CA PRO A 113 14.35 -13.89 -6.87
C PRO A 113 15.67 -14.49 -7.35
N ALA A 114 15.63 -15.72 -7.87
CA ALA A 114 16.84 -16.46 -8.26
C ALA A 114 17.70 -15.71 -9.31
N ALA A 115 17.06 -14.90 -10.17
CA ALA A 115 17.72 -14.10 -11.18
C ALA A 115 18.17 -12.70 -10.69
N ALA A 116 17.86 -12.32 -9.44
CA ALA A 116 18.18 -11.01 -8.88
C ALA A 116 19.41 -11.07 -7.96
N ASN A 117 20.22 -10.01 -7.95
CA ASN A 117 21.35 -9.84 -7.04
C ASN A 117 20.91 -9.39 -5.64
N TRP A 118 19.77 -9.89 -5.16
CA TRP A 118 19.24 -9.48 -3.87
C TRP A 118 20.07 -10.12 -2.74
N PRO A 119 20.61 -9.33 -1.79
CA PRO A 119 21.34 -9.87 -0.65
C PRO A 119 20.46 -10.69 0.32
N GLY A 120 19.13 -10.59 0.19
CA GLY A 120 18.16 -11.35 0.97
C GLY A 120 16.73 -11.18 0.44
N PRO A 121 15.73 -11.77 1.11
CA PRO A 121 14.32 -11.71 0.69
C PRO A 121 13.69 -10.32 0.70
N VAL A 122 14.30 -9.36 1.41
CA VAL A 122 13.86 -7.96 1.50
C VAL A 122 15.04 -7.07 1.17
N VAL A 123 14.83 -6.10 0.29
CA VAL A 123 15.84 -5.16 -0.19
C VAL A 123 15.24 -3.76 -0.29
N ILE A 124 16.11 -2.75 -0.20
CA ILE A 124 15.75 -1.37 -0.51
C ILE A 124 16.69 -0.87 -1.60
N GLY A 125 16.16 -0.17 -2.61
CA GLY A 125 16.93 0.36 -3.73
C GLY A 125 16.05 1.06 -4.76
N ASP A 126 16.65 1.34 -5.92
CA ASP A 126 16.00 2.07 -7.01
C ASP A 126 14.92 1.23 -7.75
N SER A 127 14.26 1.85 -8.74
CA SER A 127 13.25 1.22 -9.58
C SER A 127 13.75 -0.01 -10.34
N GLY A 128 15.07 -0.22 -10.50
CA GLY A 128 15.66 -1.41 -11.09
C GLY A 128 15.34 -2.71 -10.32
N LEU A 129 14.89 -2.60 -9.08
CA LEU A 129 14.39 -3.74 -8.30
C LEU A 129 13.04 -4.27 -8.81
N VAL A 130 12.18 -3.39 -9.33
CA VAL A 130 10.73 -3.63 -9.50
C VAL A 130 10.21 -3.34 -10.91
N TYR A 131 10.94 -2.55 -11.70
CA TYR A 131 10.49 -2.12 -13.01
C TYR A 131 10.26 -3.31 -13.95
N GLY A 132 9.07 -3.36 -14.55
CA GLY A 132 8.63 -4.47 -15.40
C GLY A 132 8.31 -5.77 -14.64
N ARG A 133 8.26 -5.74 -13.30
CA ARG A 133 7.91 -6.88 -12.43
C ARG A 133 6.68 -6.64 -11.57
N PHE A 134 6.17 -5.41 -11.55
CA PHE A 134 5.03 -4.97 -10.76
C PHE A 134 4.19 -4.01 -11.59
N ASP A 135 2.90 -4.30 -11.74
CA ASP A 135 1.96 -3.44 -12.46
C ASP A 135 1.70 -2.15 -11.67
N GLY A 136 1.82 -1.01 -12.34
CA GLY A 136 1.69 0.32 -11.71
C GLY A 136 2.94 0.81 -10.97
N GLY A 137 4.07 0.10 -11.06
CA GLY A 137 5.34 0.59 -10.54
C GLY A 137 5.88 1.74 -11.38
N ALA A 138 6.29 2.83 -10.73
CA ALA A 138 6.96 3.92 -11.43
C ALA A 138 8.28 3.44 -12.06
N ASP A 139 8.65 4.06 -13.17
CA ASP A 139 9.89 3.75 -13.90
C ASP A 139 11.15 4.28 -13.21
N ARG A 140 10.98 5.13 -12.19
CA ARG A 140 12.02 5.73 -11.36
C ARG A 140 11.63 5.68 -9.88
N GLY A 141 12.46 6.23 -9.00
CA GLY A 141 12.21 6.28 -7.56
C GLY A 141 12.84 5.13 -6.79
N TYR A 142 12.53 5.07 -5.49
CA TYR A 142 13.08 4.13 -4.53
C TYR A 142 11.98 3.28 -3.88
N TYR A 143 12.29 2.01 -3.66
CA TYR A 143 11.35 1.00 -3.21
C TYR A 143 11.92 0.15 -2.09
N LEU A 144 11.06 -0.19 -1.14
CA LEU A 144 11.19 -1.39 -0.32
C LEU A 144 10.58 -2.54 -1.11
N ALA A 145 11.41 -3.50 -1.55
CA ALA A 145 10.96 -4.65 -2.32
C ALA A 145 11.19 -5.95 -1.52
N PHE A 146 10.27 -6.90 -1.68
CA PHE A 146 10.41 -8.21 -1.09
C PHE A 146 9.92 -9.31 -2.04
N GLY A 147 10.46 -10.52 -1.85
CA GLY A 147 10.22 -11.65 -2.73
C GLY A 147 9.45 -12.76 -2.00
N VAL A 148 8.45 -13.30 -2.67
CA VAL A 148 7.70 -14.48 -2.25
C VAL A 148 8.06 -15.62 -3.18
N ALA A 149 8.77 -16.61 -2.66
CA ALA A 149 9.23 -17.77 -3.42
C ALA A 149 8.26 -18.93 -3.32
N PHE A 150 8.03 -19.61 -4.44
CA PHE A 150 7.14 -20.76 -4.52
C PHE A 150 7.94 -22.07 -4.52
N HIS A 151 7.70 -22.88 -3.49
CA HIS A 151 8.22 -24.24 -3.34
C HIS A 151 7.06 -25.25 -3.25
N GLY A 152 7.39 -26.54 -3.08
CA GLY A 152 6.42 -27.63 -3.00
C GLY A 152 6.02 -28.21 -4.36
N ASP A 153 5.29 -29.32 -4.33
CA ASP A 153 4.83 -30.05 -5.52
C ASP A 153 3.41 -29.63 -5.97
N GLY A 154 2.73 -28.83 -5.16
CA GLY A 154 1.41 -28.26 -5.44
C GLY A 154 1.45 -26.91 -6.13
N LYS A 155 0.39 -26.57 -6.86
CA LYS A 155 0.18 -25.22 -7.37
C LYS A 155 -0.53 -24.39 -6.31
N ALA A 156 -0.06 -23.18 -6.05
CA ALA A 156 -0.87 -22.19 -5.34
C ALA A 156 -2.11 -21.89 -6.18
N GLN A 157 -3.30 -22.04 -5.59
CA GLN A 157 -4.52 -21.55 -6.21
C GLN A 157 -4.54 -20.02 -6.11
N ALA A 158 -5.15 -19.35 -7.08
CA ALA A 158 -5.34 -17.91 -7.09
C ALA A 158 -6.40 -17.49 -6.06
N TRP A 159 -5.98 -17.33 -4.81
CA TRP A 159 -6.79 -16.73 -3.76
C TRP A 159 -6.25 -15.33 -3.48
N PRO A 160 -7.12 -14.38 -3.08
CA PRO A 160 -6.66 -13.10 -2.55
C PRO A 160 -5.79 -13.38 -1.32
N GLN A 161 -4.50 -13.05 -1.39
CA GLN A 161 -3.61 -13.17 -0.23
C GLN A 161 -3.32 -11.79 0.34
N GLN A 162 -3.31 -11.72 1.67
CA GLN A 162 -2.88 -10.53 2.39
C GLN A 162 -1.41 -10.68 2.79
N HIS A 163 -0.61 -9.67 2.47
CA HIS A 163 0.78 -9.58 2.88
C HIS A 163 0.96 -8.30 3.68
N SER A 164 1.74 -8.38 4.76
CA SER A 164 2.10 -7.20 5.54
C SER A 164 3.60 -7.16 5.75
N ILE A 165 4.14 -5.93 5.68
CA ILE A 165 5.52 -5.67 6.04
C ILE A 165 5.54 -4.57 7.09
N GLU A 166 6.09 -4.89 8.24
CA GLU A 166 6.36 -3.93 9.30
C GLU A 166 7.78 -3.39 9.10
N MET A 167 7.93 -2.08 9.17
CA MET A 167 9.21 -1.39 9.08
C MET A 167 9.38 -0.46 10.27
N ASN A 168 10.40 -0.70 11.12
CA ASN A 168 10.63 0.07 12.34
C ASN A 168 9.34 0.30 13.16
N ASP A 169 8.60 -0.77 13.45
CA ASP A 169 7.35 -0.75 14.21
C ASP A 169 6.16 -0.04 13.52
N TYR A 170 6.29 0.30 12.23
CA TYR A 170 5.20 0.78 11.39
C TYR A 170 4.73 -0.31 10.42
N GLN A 171 3.50 -0.77 10.59
CA GLN A 171 2.89 -1.75 9.71
C GLN A 171 2.43 -1.09 8.41
N ILE A 172 2.95 -1.57 7.29
CA ILE A 172 2.53 -1.21 5.95
C ILE A 172 1.67 -2.37 5.45
N ASN A 173 0.37 -2.15 5.42
CA ASN A 173 -0.57 -3.13 4.89
C ASN A 173 -0.52 -3.09 3.37
N GLN A 174 -0.26 -4.23 2.74
CA GLN A 174 -0.58 -4.40 1.33
C GLN A 174 -1.96 -5.02 1.21
N TRP A 175 -2.75 -4.48 0.29
CA TRP A 175 -4.10 -4.95 -0.01
C TRP A 175 -4.03 -6.10 -1.00
N GLU A 176 -4.98 -7.03 -0.87
CA GLU A 176 -5.12 -8.32 -1.57
C GLU A 176 -4.41 -8.41 -2.93
N PHE A 177 -3.41 -9.28 -3.01
CA PHE A 177 -2.84 -9.66 -4.31
C PHE A 177 -3.61 -10.81 -4.91
N TYR A 178 -4.00 -10.65 -6.16
CA TYR A 178 -4.48 -11.73 -7.01
C TYR A 178 -3.26 -12.31 -7.72
N TYR A 179 -2.93 -13.56 -7.42
CA TYR A 179 -2.00 -14.31 -8.22
C TYR A 179 -2.73 -14.69 -9.50
N ASP A 180 -2.54 -13.92 -10.58
CA ASP A 180 -2.95 -14.40 -11.89
C ASP A 180 -2.18 -15.71 -12.11
N LEU A 181 -2.93 -16.81 -12.26
CA LEU A 181 -2.40 -18.11 -12.66
C LEU A 181 -1.87 -17.95 -14.08
N ASP A 182 -0.71 -17.30 -14.23
CA ASP A 182 0.07 -17.54 -15.41
C ASP A 182 0.42 -19.03 -15.35
N SER A 183 -0.16 -19.77 -16.28
CA SER A 183 0.06 -21.21 -16.45
C SER A 183 1.55 -21.58 -16.61
N ALA A 184 2.42 -20.57 -16.69
CA ALA A 184 3.87 -20.63 -16.80
C ALA A 184 4.65 -20.60 -15.47
N LEU A 185 4.03 -20.32 -14.31
CA LEU A 185 4.82 -20.24 -13.06
C LEU A 185 5.42 -21.61 -12.69
N SER A 186 6.75 -21.67 -12.71
CA SER A 186 7.56 -22.86 -12.51
C SER A 186 8.06 -22.98 -11.07
N LEU A 187 8.46 -24.18 -10.67
CA LEU A 187 8.99 -24.47 -9.34
C LEU A 187 10.28 -23.66 -9.12
N GLY A 188 10.28 -22.73 -8.16
CA GLY A 188 11.38 -21.77 -7.93
C GLY A 188 11.17 -20.37 -8.52
N ASP A 189 10.02 -20.08 -9.11
CA ASP A 189 9.63 -18.71 -9.44
C ASP A 189 9.46 -17.89 -8.15
N VAL A 190 9.71 -16.59 -8.27
CA VAL A 190 9.62 -15.65 -7.15
C VAL A 190 8.85 -14.43 -7.61
N GLN A 191 7.77 -14.11 -6.91
CA GLN A 191 7.05 -12.87 -7.15
C GLN A 191 7.72 -11.74 -6.36
N VAL A 192 7.88 -10.59 -7.01
CA VAL A 192 8.42 -9.38 -6.38
C VAL A 192 7.27 -8.46 -6.04
N HIS A 193 7.15 -8.12 -4.77
CA HIS A 193 6.28 -7.07 -4.28
C HIS A 193 7.12 -5.86 -3.91
N ALA A 194 6.50 -4.69 -3.99
CA ALA A 194 7.19 -3.46 -3.68
C ALA A 194 6.28 -2.40 -3.08
N VAL A 195 6.89 -1.54 -2.27
CA VAL A 195 6.26 -0.35 -1.71
C VAL A 195 7.19 0.83 -1.98
N PRO A 196 6.70 1.91 -2.61
CA PRO A 196 7.44 3.17 -2.72
C PRO A 196 7.95 3.61 -1.34
N ILE A 197 9.23 3.98 -1.25
CA ILE A 197 9.87 4.21 0.05
C ILE A 197 9.23 5.38 0.82
N TRP A 198 8.61 6.33 0.13
CA TRP A 198 7.88 7.42 0.78
C TRP A 198 6.71 6.94 1.65
N LYS A 199 6.01 5.85 1.28
CA LYS A 199 4.92 5.29 2.11
C LYS A 199 5.44 4.78 3.45
N VAL A 200 6.69 4.34 3.47
CA VAL A 200 7.42 3.98 4.68
C VAL A 200 7.86 5.24 5.42
N ALA A 201 8.41 6.22 4.71
CA ALA A 201 8.92 7.46 5.27
C ALA A 201 7.82 8.31 5.92
N VAL A 202 6.61 8.35 5.37
CA VAL A 202 5.46 9.03 5.99
C VAL A 202 4.78 8.22 7.10
N GLY A 203 5.28 7.00 7.37
CA GLY A 203 4.73 6.09 8.35
C GLY A 203 4.89 6.56 9.80
N GLY A 204 4.85 5.64 10.77
CA GLY A 204 4.95 5.96 12.19
C GLY A 204 6.32 6.51 12.58
N GLN A 205 7.38 5.78 12.26
CA GLN A 205 8.75 6.18 12.63
C GLN A 205 9.49 6.88 11.49
N PRO A 206 10.42 7.82 11.80
CA PRO A 206 11.34 8.35 10.81
C PRO A 206 12.13 7.23 10.12
N LEU A 207 12.17 7.28 8.79
CA LEU A 207 13.03 6.40 7.99
C LEU A 207 14.39 7.05 7.77
N ILE A 208 15.36 6.70 8.61
CA ILE A 208 16.73 7.26 8.59
C ILE A 208 17.68 6.31 7.86
N LEU A 209 18.76 6.82 7.28
CA LEU A 209 19.77 5.97 6.65
C LEU A 209 20.40 4.96 7.63
N GLY A 210 20.80 3.81 7.10
CA GLY A 210 21.44 2.73 7.85
C GLY A 210 20.54 1.52 8.04
N ASP A 211 20.76 0.79 9.12
CA ASP A 211 20.11 -0.50 9.37
C ASP A 211 18.68 -0.30 9.87
N GLN A 212 17.72 -0.79 9.09
CA GLN A 212 16.29 -0.69 9.37
C GLN A 212 15.73 -2.08 9.67
N ARG A 213 14.91 -2.20 10.70
CA ARG A 213 14.30 -3.48 11.09
C ARG A 213 13.04 -3.71 10.28
N PHE A 214 12.84 -4.95 9.86
CA PHE A 214 11.60 -5.36 9.22
C PHE A 214 11.03 -6.65 9.81
N LYS A 215 9.72 -6.82 9.66
CA LYS A 215 9.02 -8.10 9.82
C LYS A 215 8.05 -8.25 8.64
N LEU A 216 8.32 -9.22 7.78
CA LEU A 216 7.48 -9.62 6.67
C LEU A 216 6.60 -10.79 7.10
N ILE A 217 5.30 -10.67 6.84
CA ILE A 217 4.30 -11.72 7.02
C ILE A 217 3.64 -11.91 5.66
N ILE A 218 3.89 -13.06 5.03
CA ILE A 218 3.19 -13.48 3.82
C ILE A 218 1.98 -14.32 4.20
N ASP A 219 1.02 -14.40 3.29
CA ASP A 219 -0.29 -15.03 3.48
C ASP A 219 -0.89 -14.90 4.89
N GLU A 220 -1.01 -13.66 5.38
CA GLU A 220 -1.49 -13.37 6.74
C GLU A 220 -2.93 -13.88 6.97
N SER A 221 -3.70 -13.98 5.89
CA SER A 221 -5.06 -14.53 5.88
C SER A 221 -5.12 -16.06 5.87
N ASN A 222 -3.98 -16.75 5.69
CA ASN A 222 -3.91 -18.19 5.43
C ASN A 222 -4.81 -18.61 4.25
N ALA A 223 -4.85 -17.78 3.22
CA ALA A 223 -5.73 -17.93 2.06
C ALA A 223 -5.19 -18.97 1.06
N VAL A 224 -3.90 -19.28 1.10
CA VAL A 224 -3.32 -20.41 0.37
C VAL A 224 -2.93 -21.49 1.35
N PHE A 225 -3.32 -22.73 1.03
CA PHE A 225 -2.96 -23.89 1.84
C PHE A 225 -1.55 -24.34 1.50
N GLU A 226 -0.68 -24.34 2.50
CA GLU A 226 0.73 -24.60 2.32
C GLU A 226 1.18 -25.91 2.97
N SER A 227 2.28 -26.48 2.46
CA SER A 227 2.89 -27.66 3.08
C SER A 227 3.60 -27.35 4.39
N ASP A 228 3.95 -26.09 4.65
CA ASP A 228 4.56 -25.61 5.91
C ASP A 228 4.17 -24.15 6.24
N GLU A 229 3.02 -23.97 6.89
CA GLU A 229 2.51 -22.65 7.34
C GLU A 229 3.40 -21.94 8.39
N ARG A 230 4.49 -22.57 8.85
CA ARG A 230 5.34 -22.00 9.92
C ARG A 230 6.44 -21.09 9.39
N ASN A 231 6.60 -21.00 8.07
CA ASN A 231 7.68 -20.27 7.43
C ASN A 231 7.23 -18.96 6.72
N ASN A 232 5.96 -18.59 6.91
CA ASN A 232 5.35 -17.37 6.36
C ASN A 232 5.81 -16.05 7.01
N THR A 233 6.59 -16.12 8.09
CA THR A 233 7.11 -14.93 8.77
C THR A 233 8.63 -14.85 8.70
N LEU A 234 9.14 -13.71 8.24
CA LEU A 234 10.57 -13.38 8.26
C LEU A 234 10.81 -12.03 8.93
N ALA A 235 11.65 -12.00 9.96
CA ALA A 235 12.13 -10.76 10.56
C ALA A 235 13.64 -10.60 10.34
N GLY A 236 14.08 -9.36 10.15
CA GLY A 236 15.48 -9.09 9.86
C GLY A 236 15.85 -7.62 9.86
N VAL A 237 17.01 -7.34 9.26
CA VAL A 237 17.52 -6.00 9.06
C VAL A 237 17.83 -5.82 7.58
N VAL A 238 17.36 -4.71 7.01
CA VAL A 238 17.73 -4.26 5.67
C VAL A 238 18.41 -2.91 5.78
N ARG A 239 19.44 -2.67 4.97
CA ARG A 239 20.22 -1.45 5.04
C ARG A 239 19.72 -0.44 4.00
N LEU A 240 19.26 0.71 4.47
CA LEU A 240 18.96 1.87 3.63
C LEU A 240 20.24 2.68 3.40
N THR A 241 20.74 2.67 2.18
CA THR A 241 21.88 3.49 1.77
C THR A 241 21.40 4.83 1.21
N PRO A 242 22.24 5.88 1.23
CA PRO A 242 21.90 7.11 0.53
C PRO A 242 21.64 6.82 -0.94
N SER A 243 20.55 7.36 -1.48
CA SER A 243 20.24 7.29 -2.91
C SER A 243 21.19 8.13 -3.76
N ARG A 244 21.77 9.15 -3.14
CA ARG A 244 22.62 10.17 -3.75
C ARG A 244 23.45 10.89 -2.68
N ALA A 245 24.40 11.71 -3.14
CA ALA A 245 25.02 12.70 -2.27
C ALA A 245 24.04 13.84 -1.96
N ARG A 246 24.11 14.38 -0.75
CA ARG A 246 23.33 15.57 -0.37
C ARG A 246 23.87 16.80 -1.10
N ALA A 247 23.00 17.50 -1.82
CA ALA A 247 23.30 18.77 -2.47
C ALA A 247 22.81 19.93 -1.59
N PHE A 248 23.60 20.99 -1.51
CA PHE A 248 23.28 22.20 -0.71
C PHE A 248 23.03 23.42 -1.58
N ARG A 249 23.07 23.23 -2.90
CA ARG A 249 22.90 24.23 -3.94
C ARG A 249 22.29 23.51 -5.14
N ASP A 250 21.47 24.27 -5.83
CA ASP A 250 20.98 23.97 -7.16
C ASP A 250 22.16 23.91 -8.15
N GLU A 251 22.23 22.83 -8.91
CA GLU A 251 23.24 22.64 -9.96
C GLU A 251 22.86 23.45 -11.22
N PRO A 252 23.82 23.77 -12.10
CA PRO A 252 23.51 24.56 -13.30
C PRO A 252 22.70 23.75 -14.33
N ASP A 253 21.53 24.26 -14.71
CA ASP A 253 20.69 23.61 -15.74
C ASP A 253 21.15 23.89 -17.17
N ALA A 254 20.63 23.09 -18.11
CA ALA A 254 20.76 23.33 -19.54
C ALA A 254 19.93 24.53 -20.06
N GLY A 255 19.12 25.17 -19.20
CA GLY A 255 18.21 26.27 -19.50
C GLY A 255 16.83 25.80 -19.98
N GLY A 256 15.78 26.13 -19.23
CA GLY A 256 14.39 25.74 -19.50
C GLY A 256 13.49 25.98 -18.28
N ALA A 257 12.18 25.81 -18.46
CA ALA A 257 11.24 25.82 -17.34
C ALA A 257 11.26 24.45 -16.64
N THR A 258 11.58 24.41 -15.36
CA THR A 258 11.67 23.15 -14.59
C THR A 258 11.04 23.29 -13.21
N VAL A 259 10.66 22.15 -12.63
CA VAL A 259 10.28 22.06 -11.22
C VAL A 259 11.48 21.55 -10.42
N HIS A 260 12.02 22.39 -9.54
CA HIS A 260 13.19 22.08 -8.73
C HIS A 260 12.79 21.61 -7.32
N PRO A 261 13.11 20.37 -6.94
CA PRO A 261 12.77 19.85 -5.63
C PRO A 261 13.67 20.42 -4.52
N VAL A 262 13.08 20.76 -3.38
CA VAL A 262 13.78 21.34 -2.23
C VAL A 262 13.36 20.61 -0.96
N TYR A 263 14.34 20.14 -0.18
CA TYR A 263 14.08 19.68 1.18
C TYR A 263 14.52 20.76 2.18
N ALA A 264 13.56 21.50 2.72
CA ALA A 264 13.81 22.57 3.68
C ALA A 264 13.49 22.06 5.08
N VAL A 265 14.43 22.16 6.02
CA VAL A 265 14.24 21.68 7.40
C VAL A 265 14.41 22.82 8.39
N PRO A 266 13.44 23.09 9.30
CA PRO A 266 13.59 24.10 10.34
C PRO A 266 14.84 23.90 11.21
N ALA A 267 15.34 24.99 11.78
CA ALA A 267 16.43 24.94 12.73
C ALA A 267 16.04 24.11 13.96
N GLY A 268 16.87 23.12 14.30
CA GLY A 268 16.64 22.22 15.44
C GLY A 268 15.62 21.10 15.20
N ALA A 269 14.90 21.09 14.08
CA ALA A 269 14.04 19.97 13.70
C ALA A 269 14.86 18.75 13.25
N LEU A 270 14.28 17.56 13.41
CA LEU A 270 14.89 16.31 12.95
C LEU A 270 15.11 16.35 11.43
N ASP A 271 16.30 15.97 11.01
CA ASP A 271 16.62 15.70 9.61
C ASP A 271 16.21 14.27 9.29
N GLU A 272 15.08 14.08 8.62
CA GLU A 272 14.68 12.75 8.17
C GLU A 272 15.38 12.32 6.88
N GLN A 273 16.23 13.18 6.32
CA GLN A 273 17.07 12.89 5.15
C GLN A 273 16.26 12.55 3.90
N TRP A 274 15.06 13.13 3.74
CA TRP A 274 14.16 12.88 2.60
C TRP A 274 14.77 13.22 1.23
N ASP A 275 15.81 14.06 1.23
CA ASP A 275 16.61 14.43 0.06
C ASP A 275 17.58 13.33 -0.42
N ILE A 276 17.93 12.37 0.46
CA ILE A 276 18.93 11.32 0.16
C ILE A 276 18.52 9.91 0.58
N ASN A 277 17.36 9.72 1.22
CA ASN A 277 16.88 8.41 1.64
C ASN A 277 15.88 7.79 0.62
N GLY A 278 15.68 8.46 -0.52
CA GLY A 278 14.75 8.07 -1.58
C GLY A 278 13.30 8.54 -1.40
N ALA A 279 12.94 9.19 -0.28
CA ALA A 279 11.56 9.62 -0.03
C ALA A 279 11.06 10.60 -1.10
N ILE A 280 11.74 11.74 -1.30
CA ILE A 280 11.32 12.71 -2.33
C ILE A 280 11.35 12.09 -3.73
N GLU A 281 12.39 11.30 -4.05
CA GLU A 281 12.47 10.63 -5.35
C GLU A 281 11.29 9.70 -5.62
N SER A 282 10.84 8.94 -4.61
CA SER A 282 9.68 8.07 -4.74
C SER A 282 8.34 8.82 -4.71
N ILE A 283 8.23 9.96 -4.00
CA ILE A 283 7.05 10.84 -4.09
C ILE A 283 6.90 11.37 -5.52
N VAL A 284 8.00 11.87 -6.08
CA VAL A 284 8.05 12.40 -7.45
C VAL A 284 7.79 11.31 -8.49
N ALA A 285 8.30 10.10 -8.28
CA ALA A 285 8.04 8.99 -9.19
C ALA A 285 6.56 8.57 -9.19
N ASP A 286 5.92 8.49 -8.03
CA ASP A 286 4.51 8.12 -7.91
C ASP A 286 3.59 9.20 -8.50
N LEU A 287 3.82 10.49 -8.21
CA LEU A 287 3.01 11.57 -8.81
C LEU A 287 3.20 11.62 -10.33
N GLN A 288 4.43 11.42 -10.84
CA GLN A 288 4.70 11.40 -12.28
C GLN A 288 3.95 10.27 -12.97
N THR A 289 3.93 9.09 -12.36
CA THR A 289 3.23 7.92 -12.89
C THR A 289 1.73 8.19 -12.96
N TRP A 290 1.15 8.66 -11.86
CA TRP A 290 -0.27 9.01 -11.79
C TRP A 290 -0.66 10.04 -12.85
N LEU A 291 0.16 11.09 -13.02
CA LEU A 291 -0.09 12.17 -13.97
C LEU A 291 0.01 11.64 -15.41
N ARG A 292 1.08 10.92 -15.76
CA ARG A 292 1.29 10.39 -17.12
C ARG A 292 0.15 9.45 -17.55
N GLU A 293 -0.39 8.65 -16.66
CA GLU A 293 -1.55 7.80 -16.95
C GLU A 293 -2.78 8.61 -17.37
N ARG A 294 -2.98 9.80 -16.79
CA ARG A 294 -4.16 10.65 -16.99
C ARG A 294 -4.00 11.67 -18.12
N THR A 295 -2.77 11.90 -18.58
CA THR A 295 -2.44 12.91 -19.59
C THR A 295 -1.94 12.32 -20.91
N GLY A 296 -2.13 11.01 -21.13
CA GLY A 296 -1.65 10.32 -22.33
C GLY A 296 -0.11 10.27 -22.43
N GLY A 297 0.57 10.31 -21.29
CA GLY A 297 2.03 10.20 -21.16
C GLY A 297 2.74 11.51 -20.84
N ARG A 298 2.04 12.63 -20.66
CA ARG A 298 2.62 13.94 -20.33
C ARG A 298 3.03 14.01 -18.86
N GLY A 299 4.31 14.23 -18.56
CA GLY A 299 4.79 14.42 -17.18
C GLY A 299 5.14 15.89 -16.87
N ILE A 300 5.48 16.16 -15.61
CA ILE A 300 6.18 17.39 -15.20
C ILE A 300 7.64 17.30 -15.66
N VAL A 301 8.17 18.44 -16.11
CA VAL A 301 9.59 18.65 -16.40
C VAL A 301 10.32 18.91 -15.09
N TRP A 302 10.77 17.84 -14.45
CA TRP A 302 11.56 17.94 -13.23
C TRP A 302 12.98 18.40 -13.52
N ASP A 303 13.53 19.13 -12.58
CA ASP A 303 14.94 19.49 -12.60
C ASP A 303 15.82 18.27 -12.26
N GLU A 304 16.77 17.97 -13.14
CA GLU A 304 17.59 16.77 -13.07
C GLU A 304 19.07 17.06 -13.32
N ALA A 305 19.92 16.52 -12.46
CA ALA A 305 21.37 16.51 -12.60
C ALA A 305 21.86 15.05 -12.70
N ASP A 306 22.68 14.78 -13.72
CA ASP A 306 23.26 13.46 -14.00
C ASP A 306 22.24 12.29 -14.06
N GLY A 307 21.01 12.59 -14.52
CA GLY A 307 19.93 11.60 -14.70
C GLY A 307 19.17 11.25 -13.40
N SER A 308 19.36 12.04 -12.35
CA SER A 308 18.61 11.98 -11.10
C SER A 308 18.01 13.36 -10.78
N LEU A 309 16.96 13.42 -9.96
CA LEU A 309 16.40 14.70 -9.51
C LEU A 309 17.50 15.57 -8.90
N ASP A 310 17.47 16.88 -9.13
CA ASP A 310 18.34 17.81 -8.40
C ASP A 310 17.64 18.38 -7.15
N ILE A 311 17.70 17.64 -6.03
CA ILE A 311 17.11 18.05 -4.75
C ILE A 311 18.08 18.93 -3.94
N THR A 312 17.73 20.19 -3.73
CA THR A 312 18.49 21.06 -2.83
C THR A 312 18.07 20.88 -1.36
N PHE A 313 19.02 20.56 -0.48
CA PHE A 313 18.81 20.57 0.97
C PHE A 313 19.11 21.95 1.57
N ILE A 314 18.14 22.50 2.33
CA ILE A 314 18.31 23.73 3.10
C ILE A 314 17.98 23.49 4.57
N ARG A 315 18.96 23.73 5.44
CA ARG A 315 18.69 23.95 6.87
C ARG A 315 18.30 25.42 7.06
N LEU A 316 17.05 25.66 7.45
CA LEU A 316 16.54 27.02 7.68
C LEU A 316 17.20 27.65 8.90
N GLU A 317 17.27 28.98 8.91
CA GLU A 317 17.74 29.76 10.06
C GLU A 317 16.73 29.76 11.21
N ARG A 318 15.44 29.67 10.87
CA ARG A 318 14.33 29.72 11.82
C ARG A 318 13.93 28.34 12.29
N SER A 319 13.64 28.20 13.59
CA SER A 319 12.99 27.02 14.13
C SER A 319 11.50 27.01 13.81
N GLU A 320 10.86 25.85 13.94
CA GLU A 320 9.40 25.72 13.81
C GLU A 320 8.65 26.69 14.73
N ALA A 321 9.09 26.82 15.99
CA ALA A 321 8.52 27.75 16.95
C ALA A 321 8.65 29.23 16.52
N ASN A 322 9.70 29.58 15.76
CA ASN A 322 9.81 30.93 15.20
C ASN A 322 8.90 31.13 14.00
N LEU A 323 8.72 30.11 13.15
CA LEU A 323 7.84 30.14 11.98
C LEU A 323 6.35 30.20 12.39
N ALA A 324 5.97 29.53 13.48
CA ALA A 324 4.62 29.56 14.04
C ALA A 324 4.16 30.96 14.51
N GLY A 325 5.10 31.90 14.70
CA GLY A 325 4.78 33.28 15.05
C GLY A 325 4.35 34.16 13.87
N PHE A 326 4.43 33.66 12.64
CA PHE A 326 4.02 34.38 11.43
C PHE A 326 2.57 34.05 11.05
N PRO A 327 1.79 35.01 10.51
CA PRO A 327 0.45 34.72 9.99
C PRO A 327 0.46 33.63 8.92
N ASN A 328 1.48 33.65 8.06
CA ASN A 328 1.75 32.64 7.04
C ASN A 328 3.18 32.14 7.24
N SER A 329 3.35 30.89 7.66
CA SER A 329 4.66 30.33 7.99
C SER A 329 5.56 30.08 6.77
N TRP A 330 4.96 29.96 5.57
CA TRP A 330 5.67 29.71 4.31
C TRP A 330 6.35 30.95 3.71
N GLU A 331 5.80 32.15 3.91
CA GLU A 331 6.37 33.40 3.38
C GLU A 331 7.82 33.66 3.87
N PRO A 332 8.14 33.60 5.18
CA PRO A 332 9.53 33.74 5.63
C PRO A 332 10.42 32.57 5.19
N VAL A 333 9.85 31.41 4.85
CA VAL A 333 10.61 30.30 4.27
C VAL A 333 10.96 30.62 2.82
N ALA A 334 9.99 31.03 1.99
CA ALA A 334 10.19 31.45 0.61
C ALA A 334 11.22 32.60 0.51
N GLU A 335 11.15 33.60 1.40
CA GLU A 335 12.15 34.67 1.50
C GLU A 335 13.56 34.11 1.75
N GLU A 336 13.71 33.18 2.70
CA GLU A 336 15.01 32.58 2.99
C GLU A 336 15.52 31.76 1.79
N LEU A 337 14.68 30.92 1.18
CA LEU A 337 15.04 30.12 0.01
C LEU A 337 15.49 31.01 -1.15
N TYR A 338 14.74 32.08 -1.44
CA TYR A 338 15.08 33.08 -2.46
C TYR A 338 16.46 33.71 -2.19
N ARG A 339 16.72 34.12 -0.93
CA ARG A 339 18.01 34.69 -0.52
C ARG A 339 19.16 33.68 -0.60
N ARG A 340 18.88 32.38 -0.47
CA ARG A 340 19.85 31.28 -0.57
C ARG A 340 20.22 30.93 -2.02
N GLY A 341 19.57 31.56 -3.01
CA GLY A 341 19.86 31.36 -4.43
C GLY A 341 18.82 30.54 -5.18
N LEU A 342 17.73 30.13 -4.51
CA LEU A 342 16.57 29.51 -5.16
C LEU A 342 15.65 30.61 -5.71
N ASN A 343 16.14 31.33 -6.72
CA ASN A 343 15.53 32.55 -7.22
C ASN A 343 15.48 32.66 -8.76
N ASP A 344 15.65 31.54 -9.47
CA ASP A 344 15.41 31.50 -10.91
C ASP A 344 13.90 31.65 -11.23
N PRO A 345 13.49 32.67 -12.00
CA PRO A 345 12.08 32.86 -12.38
C PRO A 345 11.55 31.82 -13.38
N ASN A 346 12.42 30.99 -13.97
CA ASN A 346 12.00 29.87 -14.81
C ASN A 346 11.84 28.57 -14.00
N LYS A 347 11.95 28.62 -12.67
CA LYS A 347 11.75 27.46 -11.80
C LYS A 347 10.51 27.62 -10.94
N VAL A 348 9.80 26.51 -10.76
CA VAL A 348 8.91 26.33 -9.61
C VAL A 348 9.68 25.50 -8.57
N TYR A 349 9.81 26.01 -7.36
CA TYR A 349 10.46 25.26 -6.28
C TYR A 349 9.43 24.41 -5.54
N ALA A 350 9.53 23.09 -5.68
CA ALA A 350 8.71 22.11 -4.97
C ALA A 350 9.35 21.84 -3.59
N VAL A 351 8.81 22.42 -2.52
CA VAL A 351 9.42 22.44 -1.19
C VAL A 351 8.74 21.45 -0.26
N TRP A 352 9.46 20.42 0.18
CA TRP A 352 9.05 19.57 1.30
C TRP A 352 9.56 20.15 2.61
N LEU A 353 8.64 20.44 3.53
CA LEU A 353 8.93 21.08 4.81
C LEU A 353 8.32 20.26 5.97
N PRO A 354 9.12 19.79 6.95
CA PRO A 354 8.64 19.04 8.12
C PRO A 354 8.00 19.99 9.16
N SER A 355 6.95 20.70 8.77
CA SER A 355 6.17 21.60 9.60
C SER A 355 4.77 21.69 9.01
N VAL A 356 3.74 21.62 9.84
CA VAL A 356 2.35 21.89 9.42
C VAL A 356 1.89 23.22 10.00
N ARG A 357 0.87 23.82 9.37
CA ARG A 357 0.11 24.92 9.98
C ARG A 357 -1.19 24.37 10.53
N GLU A 358 -1.37 24.53 11.83
CA GLU A 358 -2.62 24.28 12.52
C GLU A 358 -3.40 25.61 12.56
N GLY A 359 -4.45 25.73 11.74
CA GLY A 359 -5.48 26.76 11.93
C GLY A 359 -6.36 26.43 13.15
N SER A 360 -7.27 27.33 13.53
CA SER A 360 -8.15 27.08 14.68
C SER A 360 -9.01 25.82 14.52
N ASP A 361 -9.34 25.43 13.28
CA ASP A 361 -10.11 24.22 12.94
C ASP A 361 -9.66 23.53 11.63
N THR A 362 -8.60 24.00 10.95
CA THR A 362 -8.18 23.49 9.62
C THR A 362 -6.69 23.19 9.60
N LEU A 363 -6.36 21.97 9.21
CA LEU A 363 -5.00 21.53 8.93
C LEU A 363 -4.65 21.87 7.48
N ILE A 364 -3.54 22.58 7.27
CA ILE A 364 -3.03 22.90 5.94
C ILE A 364 -1.85 21.98 5.61
N CYS A 365 -2.00 21.20 4.55
CA CYS A 365 -1.01 20.22 4.10
C CYS A 365 -0.14 20.69 2.94
N GLY A 366 -0.58 21.71 2.20
CA GLY A 366 0.21 22.32 1.15
C GLY A 366 -0.17 23.79 0.98
N VAL A 367 0.68 24.50 0.25
CA VAL A 367 0.39 25.85 -0.23
C VAL A 367 1.28 26.20 -1.41
N GLN A 368 0.69 26.77 -2.45
CA GLN A 368 1.41 27.48 -3.50
C GLN A 368 1.49 28.97 -3.18
N THR A 369 2.65 29.57 -3.40
CA THR A 369 2.87 31.00 -3.20
C THR A 369 3.94 31.53 -4.15
N GLU A 370 4.00 32.85 -4.28
CA GLU A 370 5.07 33.53 -5.01
C GLU A 370 5.82 34.51 -4.10
N TYR A 371 7.13 34.57 -4.26
CA TYR A 371 7.98 35.58 -3.63
C TYR A 371 8.91 36.21 -4.67
N ASN A 372 8.79 37.53 -4.86
CA ASN A 372 9.53 38.27 -5.90
C ASN A 372 9.45 37.63 -7.31
N SER A 373 8.23 37.22 -7.72
CA SER A 373 7.96 36.58 -9.03
C SER A 373 8.62 35.22 -9.23
N VAL A 374 8.98 34.54 -8.15
CA VAL A 374 9.44 33.15 -8.15
C VAL A 374 8.40 32.31 -7.43
N SER A 375 8.00 31.18 -8.03
CA SER A 375 6.94 30.31 -7.51
C SER A 375 7.51 29.25 -6.58
N PHE A 376 6.81 29.03 -5.46
CA PHE A 376 7.12 28.01 -4.47
C PHE A 376 5.85 27.21 -4.16
N SER A 377 5.91 25.90 -4.36
CA SER A 377 4.84 24.96 -4.01
C SER A 377 5.30 24.14 -2.81
N PHE A 378 4.67 24.35 -1.66
CA PHE A 378 5.06 23.70 -0.41
C PHE A 378 4.18 22.47 -0.16
N SER A 379 4.82 21.35 0.17
CA SER A 379 4.16 20.21 0.80
C SER A 379 4.67 20.05 2.23
N PHE A 380 3.73 20.03 3.16
CA PHE A 380 3.97 19.93 4.58
C PHE A 380 3.83 18.50 5.06
N PHE A 381 4.63 18.15 6.05
CA PHE A 381 4.47 16.92 6.81
C PHE A 381 4.93 17.16 8.24
N LYS A 382 4.35 16.49 9.23
CA LYS A 382 4.79 16.61 10.62
C LYS A 382 4.36 15.42 11.43
N ARG A 383 5.28 14.86 12.20
CA ARG A 383 4.95 13.83 13.20
C ARG A 383 4.33 14.47 14.44
N THR A 384 3.21 13.91 14.87
CA THR A 384 2.51 14.24 16.12
C THR A 384 3.02 13.44 17.31
N ASP A 385 2.63 13.86 18.50
CA ASP A 385 2.75 13.06 19.71
C ASP A 385 1.97 11.74 19.52
N GLY A 386 2.70 10.63 19.43
CA GLY A 386 2.16 9.33 19.01
C GLY A 386 2.70 8.83 17.67
N ASN A 387 3.62 9.58 17.06
CA ASN A 387 4.36 9.23 15.84
C ASN A 387 3.50 9.13 14.57
N ALA A 388 2.23 9.53 14.61
CA ALA A 388 1.44 9.66 13.38
C ALA A 388 1.92 10.88 12.59
N ASN A 389 2.21 10.70 11.30
CA ASN A 389 2.47 11.81 10.41
C ASN A 389 1.15 12.46 10.00
N ILE A 390 1.11 13.78 10.08
CA ILE A 390 0.04 14.60 9.56
C ILE A 390 0.37 14.92 8.09
N CYS A 391 -0.63 14.91 7.21
CA CYS A 391 -0.47 15.13 5.77
C CYS A 391 0.31 13.99 5.10
N VAL A 392 -0.30 12.81 5.05
CA VAL A 392 0.36 11.59 4.57
C VAL A 392 0.39 11.46 3.05
N GLU A 393 -0.55 12.06 2.33
CA GLU A 393 -0.68 11.94 0.86
C GLU A 393 0.23 12.91 0.08
N GLN A 394 1.54 12.78 0.31
CA GLN A 394 2.56 13.68 -0.25
C GLN A 394 2.53 13.81 -1.79
N PRO A 395 2.32 12.75 -2.59
CA PRO A 395 2.23 12.87 -4.05
C PRO A 395 1.06 13.74 -4.50
N VAL A 396 -0.14 13.53 -3.92
CA VAL A 396 -1.36 14.27 -4.26
C VAL A 396 -1.22 15.73 -3.82
N THR A 397 -0.77 15.96 -2.59
CA THR A 397 -0.56 17.32 -2.08
C THR A 397 0.44 18.09 -2.95
N MET A 398 1.61 17.54 -3.24
CA MET A 398 2.59 18.24 -4.07
C MET A 398 2.05 18.51 -5.48
N LEU A 399 1.35 17.54 -6.08
CA LEU A 399 0.78 17.72 -7.41
C LEU A 399 -0.28 18.82 -7.44
N HIS A 400 -1.17 18.86 -6.44
CA HIS A 400 -2.16 19.92 -6.27
C HIS A 400 -1.50 21.32 -6.20
N GLU A 401 -0.48 21.49 -5.35
CA GLU A 401 0.21 22.77 -5.23
C GLU A 401 1.04 23.14 -6.47
N LEU A 402 1.50 22.16 -7.25
CA LEU A 402 2.16 22.41 -8.53
C LEU A 402 1.16 22.84 -9.60
N PHE A 403 -0.06 22.26 -9.60
CA PHE A 403 -1.12 22.69 -10.51
C PHE A 403 -1.52 24.14 -10.28
N HIS A 404 -1.53 24.60 -9.03
CA HIS A 404 -1.60 26.03 -8.73
C HIS A 404 -0.49 26.84 -9.41
N ALA A 405 0.75 26.39 -9.31
CA ALA A 405 1.89 27.06 -9.94
C ALA A 405 1.84 27.01 -11.48
N PHE A 406 1.11 26.05 -12.06
CA PHE A 406 0.94 25.91 -13.50
C PHE A 406 -0.26 26.70 -14.06
N GLY A 407 -1.07 27.31 -13.18
CA GLY A 407 -2.15 28.22 -13.55
C GLY A 407 -3.57 27.74 -13.17
N ALA A 408 -3.70 26.58 -12.53
CA ALA A 408 -4.98 26.10 -12.03
C ALA A 408 -5.33 26.71 -10.64
N VAL A 409 -6.59 26.92 -10.27
CA VAL A 409 -7.73 27.05 -11.15
C VAL A 409 -7.87 28.53 -11.48
N ALA A 410 -7.95 28.88 -12.76
CA ALA A 410 -8.11 30.27 -13.16
C ALA A 410 -9.56 30.76 -12.91
N PRO A 411 -9.81 32.04 -12.57
CA PRO A 411 -11.15 32.59 -12.32
C PRO A 411 -12.18 32.48 -13.46
N CYS A 412 -11.74 32.05 -14.64
CA CYS A 412 -12.56 31.80 -15.82
C CYS A 412 -13.07 30.37 -15.95
N ALA A 413 -12.59 29.44 -15.11
CA ALA A 413 -13.05 28.06 -15.06
C ALA A 413 -14.55 27.99 -14.74
N ALA A 414 -15.23 26.94 -15.21
CA ALA A 414 -16.67 26.83 -15.14
C ALA A 414 -17.18 26.74 -13.69
N ASN A 415 -16.45 25.97 -12.87
CA ASN A 415 -16.78 25.66 -11.48
C ASN A 415 -15.87 26.40 -10.49
N TYR A 416 -15.24 27.51 -10.91
CA TYR A 416 -14.34 28.29 -10.05
C TYR A 416 -15.01 28.78 -8.77
N VAL A 417 -14.40 28.47 -7.63
CA VAL A 417 -14.81 28.99 -6.33
C VAL A 417 -14.17 30.34 -6.08
N SER A 418 -14.99 31.40 -6.11
CA SER A 418 -14.59 32.75 -5.74
C SER A 418 -15.05 33.10 -4.32
N GLU A 419 -14.28 32.68 -3.32
CA GLU A 419 -14.51 33.10 -1.93
C GLU A 419 -13.35 34.00 -1.46
N ASP A 420 -13.62 35.31 -1.36
CA ASP A 420 -12.62 36.27 -0.88
C ASP A 420 -12.13 35.86 0.53
N GLU A 421 -10.81 35.79 0.67
CA GLU A 421 -10.08 35.46 1.92
C GLU A 421 -10.30 34.03 2.47
N SER A 422 -10.85 33.11 1.67
CA SER A 422 -10.99 31.69 2.05
C SER A 422 -9.93 30.80 1.41
N LEU A 423 -9.53 29.72 2.11
CA LEU A 423 -8.64 28.68 1.58
C LEU A 423 -9.24 27.90 0.40
N ARG A 424 -10.55 28.12 0.12
CA ARG A 424 -11.28 27.49 -0.98
C ARG A 424 -11.22 28.29 -2.27
N SER A 425 -10.72 29.52 -2.23
CA SER A 425 -10.51 30.30 -3.46
C SER A 425 -9.48 29.59 -4.36
N ALA A 426 -9.58 29.80 -5.68
CA ALA A 426 -8.71 29.16 -6.68
C ALA A 426 -8.87 27.63 -6.83
N HIS A 427 -10.04 27.10 -6.47
CA HIS A 427 -10.40 25.68 -6.57
C HIS A 427 -11.71 25.48 -7.35
N VAL A 428 -12.15 24.22 -7.50
CA VAL A 428 -13.47 23.82 -8.04
C VAL A 428 -14.37 23.20 -6.94
N ASP A 429 -15.69 23.14 -7.14
CA ASP A 429 -16.64 22.60 -6.14
C ASP A 429 -17.68 21.58 -6.65
N ASP A 430 -17.58 21.16 -7.90
CA ASP A 430 -18.57 20.33 -8.58
C ASP A 430 -18.30 18.81 -8.49
N ASP A 431 -17.02 18.39 -8.52
CA ASP A 431 -16.63 16.99 -8.34
C ASP A 431 -15.70 16.80 -7.11
N PRO A 432 -16.13 16.05 -6.08
CA PRO A 432 -15.26 15.75 -4.94
C PRO A 432 -14.02 14.89 -5.28
N ASN A 433 -14.01 14.21 -6.44
CA ASN A 433 -12.84 13.46 -6.90
C ASN A 433 -11.80 14.35 -7.59
N ASP A 434 -12.09 15.61 -7.89
CA ASP A 434 -11.16 16.48 -8.61
C ASP A 434 -9.91 16.81 -7.81
N LEU A 435 -8.74 16.78 -8.44
CA LEU A 435 -7.45 17.17 -7.84
C LEU A 435 -7.53 18.56 -7.19
N MET A 436 -8.25 19.51 -7.80
CA MET A 436 -8.40 20.90 -7.35
C MET A 436 -9.70 21.15 -6.57
N TYR A 437 -10.33 20.10 -6.03
CA TYR A 437 -11.57 20.23 -5.26
C TYR A 437 -11.38 21.07 -3.97
N SER A 438 -12.33 21.97 -3.72
CA SER A 438 -12.32 22.93 -2.60
C SER A 438 -12.86 22.38 -1.28
N GLY A 439 -13.43 21.18 -1.28
CA GLY A 439 -14.08 20.60 -0.11
C GLY A 439 -13.10 19.87 0.82
N ASP A 440 -13.54 19.69 2.08
CA ASP A 440 -12.69 19.18 3.16
C ASP A 440 -12.36 17.68 3.06
N ARG A 441 -12.92 16.98 2.06
CA ARG A 441 -12.70 15.55 1.80
C ARG A 441 -12.71 15.28 0.31
N PHE A 442 -11.58 14.81 -0.19
CA PHE A 442 -11.52 14.23 -1.52
C PHE A 442 -12.29 12.91 -1.58
N GLY A 443 -12.93 12.69 -2.73
CA GLY A 443 -13.39 11.37 -3.13
C GLY A 443 -12.22 10.50 -3.60
N ILE A 444 -12.48 9.20 -3.73
CA ILE A 444 -11.50 8.20 -4.14
C ILE A 444 -12.15 7.36 -5.25
N PRO A 445 -11.52 7.22 -6.43
CA PRO A 445 -10.18 7.72 -6.78
C PRO A 445 -10.13 9.24 -7.03
N ILE A 446 -8.94 9.85 -6.89
CA ILE A 446 -8.66 11.21 -7.38
C ILE A 446 -8.56 11.20 -8.90
N GLU A 447 -9.15 12.21 -9.53
CA GLU A 447 -9.21 12.42 -10.98
C GLU A 447 -8.60 13.79 -11.35
N LEU A 448 -8.19 13.92 -12.61
CA LEU A 448 -7.64 15.16 -13.15
C LEU A 448 -8.70 15.80 -14.05
N ASP A 449 -9.30 16.91 -13.60
CA ASP A 449 -10.28 17.72 -14.35
C ASP A 449 -11.31 16.86 -15.09
N ASN A 450 -12.16 16.17 -14.32
CA ASN A 450 -13.08 15.18 -14.87
C ASN A 450 -14.12 15.84 -15.78
N GLY A 451 -13.96 15.68 -17.09
CA GLY A 451 -14.80 16.33 -18.09
C GLY A 451 -14.07 17.40 -18.89
N HIS A 452 -12.85 17.77 -18.48
CA HIS A 452 -12.00 18.77 -19.12
C HIS A 452 -12.72 20.12 -19.29
N ASP A 453 -13.33 20.61 -18.22
CA ASP A 453 -14.18 21.79 -18.24
C ASP A 453 -13.77 22.89 -17.26
N ASP A 454 -12.65 22.71 -16.53
CA ASP A 454 -12.17 23.72 -15.58
C ASP A 454 -10.76 24.26 -15.84
N TYR A 455 -9.71 23.41 -15.88
CA TYR A 455 -8.32 23.90 -15.88
C TYR A 455 -7.30 23.10 -16.71
N PHE A 456 -7.65 21.94 -17.26
CA PHE A 456 -6.75 21.04 -17.95
C PHE A 456 -7.35 20.41 -19.23
N GLU A 457 -6.74 20.70 -20.38
CA GLU A 457 -7.19 20.24 -21.72
C GLU A 457 -8.64 20.64 -22.04
N HIS A 458 -9.05 21.83 -21.59
CA HIS A 458 -10.41 22.35 -21.76
C HIS A 458 -10.57 23.20 -23.03
N ASP A 459 -11.82 23.47 -23.42
CA ASP A 459 -12.15 24.35 -24.56
C ASP A 459 -12.60 25.77 -24.16
N ILE A 460 -12.33 26.22 -22.92
CA ILE A 460 -12.80 27.52 -22.39
C ILE A 460 -12.05 28.70 -23.05
N PRO A 461 -12.70 29.54 -23.88
CA PRO A 461 -11.99 30.57 -24.63
C PRO A 461 -11.39 31.67 -23.75
N GLY A 462 -10.08 31.86 -23.87
CA GLY A 462 -9.35 32.90 -23.13
C GLY A 462 -9.05 32.55 -21.67
N CYS A 463 -9.32 31.31 -21.26
CA CYS A 463 -8.87 30.78 -19.98
C CYS A 463 -7.48 30.14 -20.11
N VAL A 464 -6.70 30.16 -19.03
CA VAL A 464 -5.39 29.50 -18.99
C VAL A 464 -5.63 28.00 -18.90
N ASP A 465 -5.08 27.26 -19.86
CA ASP A 465 -5.07 25.80 -19.82
C ASP A 465 -3.75 25.33 -19.20
N THR A 466 -3.84 24.59 -18.11
CA THR A 466 -2.69 24.04 -17.39
C THR A 466 -1.89 23.08 -18.27
N ALA A 467 -2.52 22.44 -19.26
CA ALA A 467 -1.85 21.60 -20.24
C ALA A 467 -0.82 22.38 -21.09
N ASP A 468 -0.97 23.70 -21.23
CA ASP A 468 -0.05 24.59 -21.94
C ASP A 468 1.11 25.10 -21.06
N SER A 469 1.15 24.70 -19.78
CA SER A 469 2.22 25.09 -18.85
C SER A 469 3.60 24.66 -19.37
N PRO A 470 4.62 25.54 -19.36
CA PRO A 470 5.97 25.20 -19.80
C PRO A 470 6.67 24.19 -18.87
N TYR A 471 6.10 23.96 -17.68
CA TYR A 471 6.57 22.98 -16.70
C TYR A 471 6.01 21.57 -16.95
N LEU A 472 5.13 21.40 -17.94
CA LEU A 472 4.69 20.11 -18.43
C LEU A 472 5.40 19.75 -19.74
N GLU A 473 5.70 18.48 -19.91
CA GLU A 473 6.28 17.98 -21.14
C GLU A 473 5.34 18.22 -22.32
N SER A 474 5.89 18.49 -23.50
CA SER A 474 5.05 18.50 -24.71
C SER A 474 4.77 17.09 -25.18
N LEU A 475 3.52 16.76 -25.53
CA LEU A 475 3.24 15.53 -26.26
C LEU A 475 3.92 15.60 -27.64
N SER A 476 4.85 14.69 -27.91
CA SER A 476 5.41 14.54 -29.25
C SER A 476 4.27 14.21 -30.22
N ARG A 477 4.04 15.08 -31.22
CA ARG A 477 3.08 14.82 -32.30
C ARG A 477 3.50 13.51 -32.98
N ARG A 478 2.69 12.44 -32.83
CA ARG A 478 2.84 11.23 -33.63
C ARG A 478 2.49 11.48 -35.09
#